data_AF-A0A182GG64-F1
#
_entry.id   AF-A0A182GG64-F1
#
_cell.length_a   1.000
_cell.length_b   1.000
_cell.length_c   1.000
_cell.angle_alpha   90.00
_cell.angle_beta   90.00
_cell.angle_gamma   90.00
#
_symmetry.space_group_name_H-M   'P 1'
#
loop_
_entity.id
_entity.type
_entity.pdbx_description
1 polymer ?
#
loop_
_entity_poly.entity_id
_entity_poly.type
_entity_poly.pdbx_seq_one_letter_code
_entity_poly.pdbx_strand_id
1 'polypeptide(L)'
;MGEETPVHERSALSSTAAEQVSTEHQPASVKTGLEDAKPSVEVEAVVLDAEGNDVEAIPQEVQPVMTSIEVQLETTSTDIPHQIAVPPESGVIYQKRSDGMPQFMYDAVARIAPEQGFTPGQFGIRFESGSSKGDGFVAEMFRATITEGDRKLVVLCKIPPINDAHRHQFGLMPLFDREVTSYSKLLPAMYEFQREKGVTEEMDIGFFNAPQCYLAYADLPKEESVIIMDDLRLKEYRMWNKLVPTNYEHARLLMIQLGRLHAVSFAMREQRPEVFEQFKVPDPLNAMMRTNEGFIMMMNMSLDRAIGTLESHEEKARQKLLKLKETMFDDISTITSAEYAEPYAVLGHGDCWINNMIYSYKRGVPTEIVLLDWQLCRYASPALDLLYFIFVCTDEAFRRQYYDEMLRIYYNSLGQLLEKLGGDPSRQFPFTALLRQLKACGKFGILMALLIVPMICVPDMNEATDSEEKYKTRMAAIIRDLIKYGYL
;
A
#
# COMPACT_ATOMS: atom_id res chain seq x y z
N MET A 1 67.08 -17.13 -6.89
CA MET A 1 67.59 -16.62 -5.60
C MET A 1 66.36 -16.18 -4.83
N GLY A 2 65.61 -17.08 -4.19
CA GLY A 2 65.97 -17.86 -2.99
C GLY A 2 65.35 -17.10 -1.80
N GLU A 3 64.60 -17.65 -0.86
CA GLU A 3 64.34 -19.00 -0.32
C GLU A 3 63.01 -18.89 0.50
N GLU A 4 62.07 -19.82 0.36
CA GLU A 4 61.75 -20.91 1.31
C GLU A 4 61.03 -20.54 2.62
N THR A 5 59.82 -21.07 2.77
CA THR A 5 59.10 -21.43 4.01
C THR A 5 59.85 -22.50 4.82
N PRO A 6 59.62 -22.66 6.15
CA PRO A 6 58.68 -23.70 6.66
C PRO A 6 57.97 -23.34 8.00
N VAL A 7 56.69 -23.71 8.22
CA VAL A 7 56.13 -24.93 8.86
C VAL A 7 56.51 -25.19 10.34
N HIS A 8 55.48 -25.22 11.21
CA HIS A 8 55.27 -26.18 12.31
C HIS A 8 53.74 -26.33 12.48
N GLU A 9 53.09 -27.47 12.21
CA GLU A 9 52.96 -28.71 13.03
C GLU A 9 52.42 -28.49 14.46
N ARG A 10 51.57 -29.33 15.09
CA ARG A 10 50.64 -30.44 14.76
C ARG A 10 50.11 -30.91 16.13
N SER A 11 48.82 -31.23 16.27
CA SER A 11 48.19 -32.16 17.26
C SER A 11 46.68 -31.83 17.28
N ALA A 12 45.71 -32.60 16.81
CA ALA A 12 45.44 -34.05 16.77
C ALA A 12 45.21 -34.68 18.16
N LEU A 13 43.93 -34.98 18.43
CA LEU A 13 43.30 -36.21 18.99
C LEU A 13 41.78 -35.88 19.14
N SER A 14 40.85 -36.46 18.36
CA SER A 14 40.33 -37.86 18.45
C SER A 14 39.76 -38.14 19.84
N SER A 15 38.51 -38.57 20.08
CA SER A 15 37.79 -39.64 19.40
C SER A 15 36.33 -39.75 19.92
N THR A 16 35.39 -40.14 19.04
CA THR A 16 34.35 -41.22 19.14
C THR A 16 33.63 -41.48 20.48
N ALA A 17 32.33 -41.81 20.58
CA ALA A 17 31.42 -42.68 19.82
C ALA A 17 29.96 -42.32 20.23
N ALA A 18 28.88 -42.40 19.44
CA ALA A 18 28.26 -43.50 18.70
C ALA A 18 27.83 -44.71 19.57
N GLU A 19 26.53 -44.80 19.88
CA GLU A 19 25.60 -45.94 19.65
C GLU A 19 24.23 -45.61 20.29
N GLN A 20 23.09 -45.52 19.58
CA GLN A 20 22.24 -46.62 19.07
C GLN A 20 21.71 -47.52 20.22
N VAL A 21 20.40 -47.75 20.46
CA VAL A 21 19.37 -48.35 19.58
C VAL A 21 18.03 -48.44 20.37
N SER A 22 16.90 -48.18 19.66
CA SER A 22 15.52 -48.72 19.79
C SER A 22 14.73 -48.58 21.11
N THR A 23 13.39 -48.56 21.17
CA THR A 23 12.34 -49.29 20.43
C THR A 23 10.98 -48.59 20.69
N GLU A 24 10.11 -48.60 19.68
CA GLU A 24 8.64 -48.84 19.71
C GLU A 24 7.80 -48.44 20.94
N HIS A 25 6.75 -47.63 20.74
CA HIS A 25 5.34 -48.05 20.92
C HIS A 25 4.37 -46.88 20.58
N GLN A 26 3.62 -47.02 19.47
CA GLN A 26 2.20 -46.65 19.44
C GLN A 26 1.40 -47.85 19.98
N PRO A 27 0.21 -47.63 20.55
CA PRO A 27 -0.97 -47.92 19.72
C PRO A 27 -2.18 -47.01 19.99
N ALA A 28 -3.18 -47.24 19.14
CA ALA A 28 -4.62 -47.06 19.35
C ALA A 28 -5.26 -45.77 18.82
N SER A 29 -5.65 -45.89 17.55
CA SER A 29 -6.96 -45.55 17.00
C SER A 29 -8.11 -45.53 18.03
N VAL A 30 -8.85 -44.42 18.06
CA VAL A 30 -10.28 -44.42 18.38
C VAL A 30 -11.01 -43.90 17.15
N LYS A 31 -11.66 -44.83 16.45
CA LYS A 31 -12.81 -44.54 15.60
C LYS A 31 -14.02 -44.38 16.52
N THR A 32 -14.68 -43.24 16.46
CA THR A 32 -16.11 -43.13 16.75
C THR A 32 -16.71 -42.31 15.62
N GLY A 33 -17.43 -43.00 14.74
CA GLY A 33 -18.35 -42.36 13.83
C GLY A 33 -19.59 -41.88 14.58
N LEU A 34 -20.17 -40.80 14.09
CA LEU A 34 -21.58 -40.44 14.06
C LEU A 34 -21.62 -39.33 13.00
N GLU A 35 -21.94 -39.66 11.75
CA GLU A 35 -23.30 -39.59 11.17
C GLU A 35 -23.97 -38.22 11.40
N ASP A 36 -24.05 -37.50 10.27
CA ASP A 36 -25.18 -36.73 9.75
C ASP A 36 -25.91 -35.73 10.65
N ALA A 37 -25.80 -34.45 10.28
CA ALA A 37 -26.95 -33.68 9.81
C ALA A 37 -26.51 -32.29 9.33
N LYS A 38 -26.49 -32.10 8.00
CA LYS A 38 -26.82 -30.80 7.40
C LYS A 38 -28.35 -30.66 7.48
N PRO A 39 -28.92 -29.53 7.88
CA PRO A 39 -30.24 -29.15 7.41
C PRO A 39 -30.07 -28.39 6.09
N SER A 40 -30.12 -29.12 4.99
CA SER A 40 -30.61 -28.59 3.71
C SER A 40 -32.10 -28.33 3.89
N VAL A 41 -32.49 -27.07 4.01
CA VAL A 41 -33.88 -26.66 3.85
C VAL A 41 -34.03 -26.23 2.39
N GLU A 42 -34.44 -27.18 1.56
CA GLU A 42 -35.11 -26.88 0.29
C GLU A 42 -36.51 -26.41 0.67
N VAL A 43 -36.82 -25.14 0.39
CA VAL A 43 -38.19 -24.63 0.41
C VAL A 43 -38.69 -24.69 -1.03
N GLU A 44 -39.48 -25.72 -1.35
CA GLU A 44 -40.32 -25.71 -2.54
C GLU A 44 -41.41 -24.64 -2.34
N ALA A 45 -41.29 -23.53 -3.07
CA ALA A 45 -42.34 -22.52 -3.14
C ALA A 45 -43.40 -22.99 -4.15
N VAL A 46 -44.59 -23.35 -3.65
CA VAL A 46 -45.79 -23.51 -4.47
C VAL A 46 -46.32 -22.11 -4.80
N VAL A 47 -46.39 -21.76 -6.09
CA VAL A 47 -46.98 -20.50 -6.55
C VAL A 47 -48.48 -20.72 -6.75
N LEU A 48 -49.28 -20.17 -5.84
CA LEU A 48 -50.73 -20.10 -5.97
C LEU A 48 -51.11 -18.76 -6.59
N ASP A 49 -52.12 -18.73 -7.45
CA ASP A 49 -52.72 -17.48 -7.92
C ASP A 49 -53.58 -16.81 -6.84
N ALA A 50 -54.10 -15.60 -7.13
CA ALA A 50 -54.89 -14.81 -6.18
C ALA A 50 -56.24 -15.45 -5.78
N GLU A 51 -56.58 -16.63 -6.31
CA GLU A 51 -57.77 -17.40 -5.98
C GLU A 51 -57.44 -18.81 -5.43
N GLY A 52 -56.16 -19.17 -5.27
CA GLY A 52 -55.71 -20.35 -4.52
C GLY A 52 -55.64 -21.66 -5.31
N ASN A 53 -55.44 -21.62 -6.64
CA ASN A 53 -55.26 -22.84 -7.45
C ASN A 53 -53.82 -23.00 -7.96
N ASP A 54 -53.39 -24.27 -8.11
CA ASP A 54 -52.08 -24.67 -8.66
C ASP A 54 -52.02 -24.49 -10.19
N VAL A 55 -50.92 -23.94 -10.71
CA VAL A 55 -50.72 -23.78 -12.16
C VAL A 55 -49.34 -24.32 -12.58
N GLU A 56 -49.30 -25.43 -13.33
CA GLU A 56 -48.13 -25.91 -14.08
C GLU A 56 -48.06 -25.24 -15.47
N ALA A 57 -46.88 -24.72 -15.87
CA ALA A 57 -46.22 -24.94 -17.18
C ALA A 57 -45.09 -23.93 -17.52
N ILE A 58 -44.09 -24.44 -18.25
CA ILE A 58 -42.84 -23.82 -18.77
C ILE A 58 -43.09 -23.17 -20.18
N PRO A 59 -42.11 -22.50 -20.85
CA PRO A 59 -41.70 -21.08 -20.78
C PRO A 59 -41.97 -20.29 -22.09
N GLN A 60 -42.06 -18.95 -22.02
CA GLN A 60 -41.75 -18.08 -23.16
C GLN A 60 -40.98 -16.82 -22.73
N GLU A 61 -40.00 -16.46 -23.55
CA GLU A 61 -39.08 -15.31 -23.43
C GLU A 61 -39.81 -13.97 -23.31
N VAL A 62 -39.48 -13.18 -22.28
CA VAL A 62 -39.78 -11.74 -22.22
C VAL A 62 -38.60 -11.00 -21.61
N GLN A 63 -38.20 -9.90 -22.25
CA GLN A 63 -37.11 -8.99 -21.91
C GLN A 63 -37.23 -8.39 -20.49
N PRO A 64 -36.12 -8.10 -19.78
CA PRO A 64 -36.22 -7.54 -18.43
C PRO A 64 -36.52 -6.04 -18.48
N VAL A 65 -37.66 -5.68 -17.90
CA VAL A 65 -37.99 -4.32 -17.44
C VAL A 65 -37.34 -4.14 -16.07
N MET A 66 -36.43 -3.16 -15.96
CA MET A 66 -35.88 -2.75 -14.67
C MET A 66 -36.97 -2.15 -13.78
N THR A 67 -37.24 -2.80 -12.66
CA THR A 67 -38.02 -2.23 -11.56
C THR A 67 -37.13 -2.26 -10.32
N SER A 68 -36.75 -1.09 -9.84
CA SER A 68 -35.93 -0.87 -8.65
C SER A 68 -36.72 -1.21 -7.38
N ILE A 69 -36.20 -2.15 -6.60
CA ILE A 69 -36.68 -2.47 -5.24
C ILE A 69 -35.78 -1.72 -4.25
N GLU A 70 -36.35 -0.78 -3.51
CA GLU A 70 -35.73 -0.18 -2.33
C GLU A 70 -35.75 -1.19 -1.18
N VAL A 71 -34.56 -1.55 -0.67
CA VAL A 71 -34.42 -2.29 0.59
C VAL A 71 -34.18 -1.27 1.69
N GLN A 72 -35.15 -1.12 2.59
CA GLN A 72 -34.99 -0.35 3.82
C GLN A 72 -34.09 -1.13 4.80
N LEU A 73 -32.91 -0.58 5.07
CA LEU A 73 -32.05 -1.01 6.17
C LEU A 73 -32.40 -0.15 7.40
N GLU A 74 -33.09 -0.73 8.37
CA GLU A 74 -33.23 -0.16 9.71
C GLU A 74 -31.87 -0.16 10.41
N THR A 75 -31.34 1.02 10.70
CA THR A 75 -30.13 1.20 11.53
C THR A 75 -30.56 1.60 12.93
N THR A 76 -30.29 0.74 13.91
CA THR A 76 -30.44 1.07 15.33
C THR A 76 -29.31 2.00 15.75
N SER A 77 -29.68 3.26 15.99
CA SER A 77 -28.84 4.30 16.61
C SER A 77 -28.29 3.86 17.96
N THR A 78 -26.97 3.94 18.12
CA THR A 78 -26.35 4.16 19.43
C THR A 78 -25.46 5.39 19.32
N ASP A 79 -25.91 6.46 19.98
CA ASP A 79 -25.29 7.78 20.01
C ASP A 79 -23.90 7.75 20.66
N ILE A 80 -22.89 8.23 19.94
CA ILE A 80 -21.60 8.67 20.49
C ILE A 80 -21.37 10.11 19.99
N PRO A 81 -21.04 11.08 20.87
CA PRO A 81 -21.13 12.49 20.53
C PRO A 81 -19.96 12.95 19.64
N HIS A 82 -20.24 13.13 18.35
CA HIS A 82 -19.46 14.00 17.48
C HIS A 82 -19.93 15.46 17.65
N GLN A 83 -19.28 16.21 18.55
CA GLN A 83 -19.35 17.67 18.53
C GLN A 83 -17.98 18.27 18.85
N ILE A 84 -17.22 18.59 17.81
CA ILE A 84 -16.54 19.87 17.78
C ILE A 84 -17.33 20.69 16.75
N ALA A 85 -18.17 21.59 17.28
CA ALA A 85 -18.99 22.49 16.49
C ALA A 85 -18.10 23.37 15.60
N VAL A 86 -18.42 23.41 14.31
CA VAL A 86 -17.92 24.42 13.37
C VAL A 86 -18.47 25.77 13.83
N PRO A 87 -17.63 26.77 14.18
CA PRO A 87 -18.12 28.11 14.47
C PRO A 87 -18.75 28.71 13.21
N PRO A 88 -19.82 29.51 13.32
CA PRO A 88 -20.40 30.18 12.16
C PRO A 88 -19.38 31.16 11.57
N GLU A 89 -19.42 31.28 10.24
CA GLU A 89 -18.66 32.20 9.40
C GLU A 89 -18.40 33.55 10.09
N SER A 90 -17.17 33.76 10.58
CA SER A 90 -16.65 35.12 10.72
C SER A 90 -16.35 35.61 9.30
N GLY A 91 -17.24 36.45 8.77
CA GLY A 91 -17.18 37.01 7.43
C GLY A 91 -15.88 37.76 7.13
N VAL A 92 -14.86 37.02 6.70
CA VAL A 92 -13.71 37.58 5.99
C VAL A 92 -14.07 37.51 4.51
N ILE A 93 -14.44 38.66 3.94
CA ILE A 93 -14.69 38.81 2.51
C ILE A 93 -13.34 38.65 1.81
N TYR A 94 -13.04 37.46 1.33
CA TYR A 94 -11.92 37.26 0.41
C TYR A 94 -12.36 37.78 -0.96
N GLN A 95 -11.67 38.81 -1.47
CA GLN A 95 -11.85 39.28 -2.85
C GLN A 95 -11.79 38.08 -3.80
N LYS A 96 -12.68 37.99 -4.78
CA LYS A 96 -12.63 36.97 -5.84
C LYS A 96 -11.30 37.12 -6.59
N ARG A 97 -10.32 36.23 -6.34
CA ARG A 97 -8.95 36.35 -6.86
C ARG A 97 -8.81 35.66 -8.23
N SER A 98 -7.94 36.24 -9.06
CA SER A 98 -7.87 36.06 -10.51
C SER A 98 -7.03 34.88 -10.99
N ASP A 99 -6.62 33.96 -10.11
CA ASP A 99 -5.68 32.88 -10.45
C ASP A 99 -6.36 31.54 -10.80
N GLY A 100 -7.69 31.48 -10.76
CA GLY A 100 -8.47 30.31 -11.20
C GLY A 100 -8.43 29.11 -10.26
N MET A 101 -7.84 29.25 -9.06
CA MET A 101 -7.80 28.18 -8.06
C MET A 101 -9.16 28.01 -7.36
N PRO A 102 -9.56 26.78 -7.02
CA PRO A 102 -10.78 26.53 -6.24
C PRO A 102 -10.79 27.25 -4.89
N GLN A 103 -11.95 27.78 -4.48
CA GLN A 103 -12.10 28.53 -3.22
C GLN A 103 -11.75 27.70 -1.97
N PHE A 104 -12.11 26.41 -1.97
CA PHE A 104 -11.83 25.52 -0.84
C PHE A 104 -10.33 25.42 -0.53
N MET A 105 -9.45 25.56 -1.53
CA MET A 105 -8.00 25.59 -1.32
C MET A 105 -7.55 26.84 -0.56
N TYR A 106 -8.11 28.01 -0.90
CA TYR A 106 -7.83 29.25 -0.19
C TYR A 106 -8.30 29.16 1.25
N ASP A 107 -9.50 28.65 1.47
CA ASP A 107 -10.07 28.49 2.79
C ASP A 107 -9.20 27.53 3.63
N ALA A 108 -8.74 26.43 3.04
CA ALA A 108 -7.85 25.47 3.68
C ALA A 108 -6.51 26.09 4.10
N VAL A 109 -5.85 26.83 3.21
CA VAL A 109 -4.58 27.50 3.52
C VAL A 109 -4.77 28.63 4.54
N ALA A 110 -5.88 29.36 4.46
CA ALA A 110 -6.21 30.41 5.42
C ALA A 110 -6.46 29.85 6.84
N ARG A 111 -6.99 28.63 6.97
CA ARG A 111 -7.21 27.96 8.26
C ARG A 111 -5.90 27.65 8.99
N ILE A 112 -4.86 27.24 8.27
CA ILE A 112 -3.58 26.88 8.92
C ILE A 112 -2.75 28.11 9.31
N ALA A 113 -2.96 29.26 8.66
CA ALA A 113 -2.10 30.42 8.85
C ALA A 113 -2.04 30.92 10.32
N PRO A 114 -3.16 31.03 11.07
CA PRO A 114 -3.12 31.47 12.47
C PRO A 114 -2.36 30.53 13.40
N GLU A 115 -2.43 29.21 13.16
CA GLU A 115 -1.68 28.20 13.93
C GLU A 115 -0.17 28.33 13.72
N GLN A 116 0.23 28.86 12.56
CA GLN A 116 1.62 29.19 12.22
C GLN A 116 1.97 30.66 12.59
N GLY A 117 1.10 31.29 13.38
CA GLY A 117 1.26 32.61 13.98
C GLY A 117 1.00 33.79 13.06
N PHE A 118 0.40 33.60 11.88
CA PHE A 118 0.02 34.71 10.99
C PHE A 118 -1.25 35.41 11.49
N THR A 119 -1.36 36.73 11.33
CA THR A 119 -2.55 37.47 11.80
C THR A 119 -3.73 37.28 10.83
N PRO A 120 -4.92 36.82 11.30
CA PRO A 120 -6.11 36.69 10.47
C PRO A 120 -6.42 37.97 9.66
N GLY A 121 -6.55 37.81 8.33
CA GLY A 121 -6.86 38.92 7.42
C GLY A 121 -5.69 39.83 7.04
N GLN A 122 -4.48 39.64 7.60
CA GLN A 122 -3.29 40.46 7.28
C GLN A 122 -2.26 39.74 6.41
N PHE A 123 -2.42 38.43 6.17
CA PHE A 123 -1.52 37.65 5.33
C PHE A 123 -1.99 37.57 3.86
N GLY A 124 -1.03 37.47 2.94
CA GLY A 124 -1.26 37.13 1.54
C GLY A 124 -1.05 35.64 1.28
N ILE A 125 -1.88 35.05 0.41
CA ILE A 125 -1.71 33.69 -0.12
C ILE A 125 -1.46 33.77 -1.62
N ARG A 126 -0.47 33.03 -2.10
CA ARG A 126 -0.19 32.85 -3.53
C ARG A 126 0.00 31.36 -3.84
N PHE A 127 -0.63 30.89 -4.91
CA PHE A 127 -0.44 29.54 -5.44
C PHE A 127 0.49 29.52 -6.66
N GLU A 128 1.27 28.46 -6.77
CA GLU A 128 2.10 28.12 -7.93
C GLU A 128 1.96 26.62 -8.22
N SER A 129 2.22 26.18 -9.45
CA SER A 129 2.26 24.74 -9.76
C SER A 129 3.28 24.05 -8.85
N GLY A 130 2.83 23.04 -8.11
CA GLY A 130 3.62 22.30 -7.13
C GLY A 130 4.40 21.14 -7.74
N SER A 131 4.06 20.73 -8.95
CA SER A 131 4.65 19.58 -9.66
C SER A 131 5.14 19.94 -11.07
N SER A 132 6.02 19.10 -11.63
CA SER A 132 6.38 19.16 -13.06
C SER A 132 5.26 18.53 -13.88
N LYS A 133 5.20 18.82 -15.19
CA LYS A 133 4.27 18.12 -16.10
C LYS A 133 4.59 16.61 -16.07
N GLY A 134 3.60 15.78 -15.71
CA GLY A 134 3.73 14.31 -15.68
C GLY A 134 3.88 13.69 -14.29
N ASP A 135 4.08 14.49 -13.23
CA ASP A 135 4.26 13.99 -11.85
C ASP A 135 2.93 13.67 -11.13
N GLY A 136 1.80 14.16 -11.64
CA GLY A 136 0.47 13.98 -11.03
C GLY A 136 -0.43 13.09 -11.89
N PHE A 137 -0.42 11.78 -11.65
CA PHE A 137 -1.31 10.83 -12.35
C PHE A 137 -2.74 10.87 -11.79
N VAL A 138 -2.85 10.97 -10.46
CA VAL A 138 -4.11 10.84 -9.73
C VAL A 138 -4.49 12.14 -9.00
N ALA A 139 -3.53 13.02 -8.72
CA ALA A 139 -3.73 14.25 -7.95
C ALA A 139 -3.02 15.45 -8.60
N GLU A 140 -3.54 16.65 -8.35
CA GLU A 140 -2.87 17.90 -8.66
C GLU A 140 -2.15 18.45 -7.41
N MET A 141 -0.96 18.97 -7.61
CA MET A 141 -0.11 19.53 -6.55
C MET A 141 0.12 21.00 -6.79
N PHE A 142 -0.11 21.81 -5.77
CA PHE A 142 0.14 23.25 -5.78
C PHE A 142 1.06 23.63 -4.63
N ARG A 143 1.98 24.55 -4.87
CA ARG A 143 2.73 25.21 -3.81
C ARG A 143 1.96 26.44 -3.36
N ALA A 144 1.59 26.52 -2.09
CA ALA A 144 1.03 27.71 -1.48
C ALA A 144 2.10 28.46 -0.69
N THR A 145 2.20 29.76 -0.91
CA THR A 145 3.07 30.66 -0.15
C THR A 145 2.22 31.64 0.65
N ILE A 146 2.35 31.61 1.97
CA ILE A 146 1.71 32.52 2.92
C ILE A 146 2.74 33.59 3.33
N THR A 147 2.37 34.87 3.27
CA THR A 147 3.27 36.00 3.57
C THR A 147 2.62 37.05 4.46
N GLU A 148 3.36 37.57 5.43
CA GLU A 148 2.96 38.69 6.30
C GLU A 148 4.22 39.46 6.73
N GLY A 149 4.45 40.63 6.15
CA GLY A 149 5.74 41.33 6.30
C GLY A 149 6.90 40.44 5.82
N ASP A 150 7.89 40.22 6.69
CA ASP A 150 9.03 39.33 6.43
C ASP A 150 8.73 37.85 6.73
N ARG A 151 7.57 37.55 7.35
CA ARG A 151 7.18 36.17 7.65
C ARG A 151 6.73 35.47 6.38
N LYS A 152 7.24 34.25 6.18
CA LYS A 152 6.91 33.42 5.03
C LYS A 152 6.76 31.96 5.46
N LEU A 153 5.68 31.32 5.01
CA LEU A 153 5.48 29.88 5.08
C LEU A 153 5.21 29.35 3.68
N VAL A 154 5.82 28.22 3.33
CA VAL A 154 5.62 27.55 2.05
C VAL A 154 5.18 26.12 2.33
N VAL A 155 4.03 25.74 1.76
CA VAL A 155 3.42 24.42 1.92
C VAL A 155 3.03 23.85 0.57
N LEU A 156 2.90 22.52 0.50
CA LEU A 156 2.33 21.81 -0.63
C LEU A 156 0.86 21.49 -0.34
N CYS A 157 0.00 21.75 -1.32
CA CYS A 157 -1.42 21.41 -1.32
C CYS A 157 -1.67 20.33 -2.37
N LYS A 158 -2.08 19.13 -1.93
CA LYS A 158 -2.51 18.03 -2.79
C LYS A 158 -4.03 18.02 -2.87
N ILE A 159 -4.58 18.02 -4.08
CA ILE A 159 -6.03 18.02 -4.33
C ILE A 159 -6.41 16.99 -5.41
N PRO A 160 -7.69 16.58 -5.46
CA PRO A 160 -8.24 15.89 -6.62
C PRO A 160 -8.03 16.67 -7.92
N PRO A 161 -7.94 15.99 -9.08
CA PRO A 161 -7.87 16.66 -10.38
C PRO A 161 -9.00 17.67 -10.52
N ILE A 162 -8.70 18.89 -10.96
CA ILE A 162 -9.70 19.95 -11.11
C ILE A 162 -10.71 19.58 -12.21
N ASN A 163 -10.31 18.75 -13.17
CA ASN A 163 -11.19 18.24 -14.22
C ASN A 163 -12.13 17.12 -13.70
N ASP A 164 -13.42 17.45 -13.62
CA ASP A 164 -14.50 16.56 -13.18
C ASP A 164 -14.54 15.22 -13.95
N ALA A 165 -14.35 15.25 -15.27
CA ALA A 165 -14.39 14.04 -16.09
C ALA A 165 -13.28 13.05 -15.72
N HIS A 166 -12.08 13.56 -15.38
CA HIS A 166 -10.98 12.72 -14.91
C HIS A 166 -11.26 12.17 -13.50
N ARG A 167 -11.89 12.95 -12.61
CA ARG A 167 -12.26 12.46 -11.26
C ARG A 167 -13.27 11.33 -11.32
N HIS A 168 -14.31 11.48 -12.14
CA HIS A 168 -15.40 10.50 -12.27
C HIS A 168 -14.98 9.23 -12.99
N GLN A 169 -14.19 9.35 -14.06
CA GLN A 169 -13.75 8.18 -14.84
C GLN A 169 -12.97 7.15 -14.00
N PHE A 170 -12.20 7.61 -13.02
CA PHE A 170 -11.38 6.75 -12.18
C PHE A 170 -11.92 6.56 -10.75
N GLY A 171 -13.06 7.19 -10.40
CA GLY A 171 -13.67 7.08 -9.08
C GLY A 171 -12.67 7.39 -7.97
N LEU A 172 -11.94 8.51 -8.08
CA LEU A 172 -10.74 8.77 -7.27
C LEU A 172 -11.04 9.24 -5.85
N MET A 173 -12.23 9.77 -5.58
CA MET A 173 -12.56 10.38 -4.29
C MET A 173 -12.36 9.46 -3.07
N PRO A 174 -12.69 8.15 -3.12
CA PRO A 174 -12.35 7.20 -2.05
C PRO A 174 -10.84 7.05 -1.77
N LEU A 175 -9.98 7.24 -2.78
CA LEU A 175 -8.52 7.23 -2.58
C LEU A 175 -8.06 8.49 -1.84
N PHE A 176 -8.63 9.65 -2.18
CA PHE A 176 -8.37 10.91 -1.48
C PHE A 176 -8.87 10.89 -0.03
N ASP A 177 -10.08 10.39 0.22
CA ASP A 177 -10.62 10.25 1.58
C ASP A 177 -9.76 9.31 2.44
N ARG A 178 -9.23 8.25 1.82
CA ARG A 178 -8.29 7.34 2.48
C ARG A 178 -6.97 8.01 2.83
N GLU A 179 -6.39 8.77 1.91
CA GLU A 179 -5.15 9.51 2.19
C GLU A 179 -5.38 10.58 3.27
N VAL A 180 -6.50 11.30 3.21
CA VAL A 180 -6.94 12.24 4.25
C VAL A 180 -7.05 11.55 5.60
N THR A 181 -7.72 10.40 5.67
CA THR A 181 -7.84 9.60 6.90
C THR A 181 -6.47 9.15 7.42
N SER A 182 -5.54 8.83 6.50
CA SER A 182 -4.20 8.41 6.85
C SER A 182 -3.43 9.54 7.56
N TYR A 183 -3.44 10.75 6.98
CA TYR A 183 -2.76 11.92 7.56
C TYR A 183 -3.46 12.52 8.77
N SER A 184 -4.80 12.55 8.79
CA SER A 184 -5.56 13.20 9.87
C SER A 184 -5.79 12.31 11.08
N LYS A 185 -5.76 10.98 10.92
CA LYS A 185 -6.11 10.03 12.00
C LYS A 185 -5.08 8.92 12.19
N LEU A 186 -4.76 8.15 11.14
CA LEU A 186 -3.93 6.95 11.29
C LEU A 186 -2.50 7.26 11.74
N LEU A 187 -1.79 8.11 11.00
CA LEU A 187 -0.40 8.48 11.30
C LEU A 187 -0.30 9.19 12.66
N PRO A 188 -1.17 10.17 13.02
CA PRO A 188 -1.22 10.72 14.37
C PRO A 188 -1.38 9.66 15.46
N ALA A 189 -2.30 8.69 15.29
CA ALA A 189 -2.52 7.62 16.26
C ALA A 189 -1.29 6.69 16.40
N MET A 190 -0.63 6.37 15.28
CA MET A 190 0.62 5.61 15.28
C MET A 190 1.76 6.34 16.00
N TYR A 191 1.88 7.65 15.79
CA TYR A 191 2.92 8.48 16.41
C TYR A 191 2.67 8.66 17.92
N GLU A 192 1.42 8.92 18.30
CA GLU A 192 1.03 9.02 19.71
C GLU A 192 1.29 7.72 20.45
N PHE A 193 0.88 6.58 19.89
CA PHE A 193 1.13 5.27 20.48
C PHE A 193 2.62 5.01 20.73
N GLN A 194 3.49 5.34 19.77
CA GLN A 194 4.93 5.21 19.94
C GLN A 194 5.47 6.10 21.07
N ARG A 195 5.04 7.37 21.13
CA ARG A 195 5.46 8.32 22.17
C ARG A 195 5.08 7.85 23.57
N GLU A 196 3.89 7.28 23.74
CA GLU A 196 3.46 6.71 25.03
C GLU A 196 4.29 5.52 25.47
N LYS A 197 4.85 4.76 24.53
CA LYS A 197 5.80 3.67 24.79
C LYS A 197 7.23 4.17 25.00
N GLY A 198 7.43 5.49 25.01
CA GLY A 198 8.74 6.11 25.18
C GLY A 198 9.63 6.00 23.94
N VAL A 199 9.03 5.86 22.75
CA VAL A 199 9.72 5.96 21.46
C VAL A 199 9.38 7.31 20.85
N THR A 200 10.37 8.19 20.75
CA THR A 200 10.21 9.56 20.24
C THR A 200 10.95 9.75 18.91
N GLU A 201 10.65 10.84 18.23
CA GLU A 201 11.21 11.24 16.92
C GLU A 201 12.74 11.39 16.96
N GLU A 202 13.31 11.73 18.12
CA GLU A 202 14.77 11.86 18.29
C GLU A 202 15.48 10.51 18.38
N MET A 203 14.73 9.42 18.56
CA MET A 203 15.28 8.07 18.62
C MET A 203 15.34 7.46 17.22
N ASP A 204 16.51 6.96 16.83
CA ASP A 204 16.68 6.19 15.58
C ASP A 204 16.16 4.75 15.69
N ILE A 205 14.90 4.60 16.09
CA ILE A 205 14.21 3.30 16.16
C ILE A 205 12.72 3.39 15.81
N GLY A 206 12.08 4.55 16.00
CA GLY A 206 10.65 4.75 15.72
C GLY A 206 10.32 4.96 14.24
N PHE A 207 9.03 4.86 13.93
CA PHE A 207 8.44 5.22 12.65
C PHE A 207 7.79 6.60 12.75
N PHE A 208 8.42 7.62 12.17
CA PHE A 208 7.90 8.99 12.10
C PHE A 208 8.11 9.60 10.70
N ASN A 209 8.14 8.72 9.69
CA ASN A 209 8.69 9.00 8.37
C ASN A 209 7.60 9.35 7.35
N ALA A 210 6.68 10.24 7.71
CA ALA A 210 5.73 10.88 6.78
C ALA A 210 5.89 12.41 6.84
N PRO A 211 5.49 13.15 5.79
CA PRO A 211 5.52 14.61 5.81
C PRO A 211 4.72 15.17 6.99
N GLN A 212 5.18 16.29 7.56
CA GLN A 212 4.36 17.06 8.48
C GLN A 212 3.11 17.52 7.73
N CYS A 213 1.95 17.07 8.19
CA CYS A 213 0.66 17.50 7.71
C CYS A 213 0.15 18.65 8.60
N TYR A 214 -0.25 19.75 7.98
CA TYR A 214 -0.86 20.90 8.65
C TYR A 214 -2.38 20.79 8.64
N LEU A 215 -2.94 20.23 7.58
CA LEU A 215 -4.39 20.05 7.42
C LEU A 215 -4.67 18.95 6.40
N ALA A 216 -5.60 18.05 6.71
CA ALA A 216 -6.15 17.11 5.76
C ALA A 216 -7.66 17.02 5.96
N TYR A 217 -8.45 17.24 4.91
CA TYR A 217 -9.89 17.01 4.94
C TYR A 217 -10.44 16.62 3.56
N ALA A 218 -11.57 15.92 3.59
CA ALA A 218 -12.38 15.59 2.42
C ALA A 218 -13.86 15.88 2.71
N ASP A 219 -14.56 16.44 1.73
CA ASP A 219 -16.01 16.60 1.65
C ASP A 219 -16.47 15.87 0.39
N LEU A 220 -16.79 14.57 0.55
CA LEU A 220 -17.15 13.69 -0.57
C LEU A 220 -18.37 14.19 -1.36
N PRO A 221 -19.47 14.68 -0.75
CA PRO A 221 -20.58 15.26 -1.49
C PRO A 221 -20.22 16.46 -2.37
N LYS A 222 -19.24 17.27 -1.95
CA LYS A 222 -18.75 18.41 -2.75
C LYS A 222 -17.57 18.06 -3.66
N GLU A 223 -17.07 16.84 -3.56
CA GLU A 223 -15.83 16.39 -4.22
C GLU A 223 -14.61 17.26 -3.89
N GLU A 224 -14.62 17.90 -2.72
CA GLU A 224 -13.52 18.73 -2.26
C GLU A 224 -12.60 17.90 -1.38
N SER A 225 -11.32 17.86 -1.68
CA SER A 225 -10.33 17.25 -0.80
C SER A 225 -9.03 18.03 -0.87
N VAL A 226 -8.38 18.21 0.28
CA VAL A 226 -7.09 18.88 0.35
C VAL A 226 -6.25 18.29 1.45
N ILE A 227 -4.98 18.10 1.13
CA ILE A 227 -3.93 17.78 2.10
C ILE A 227 -2.87 18.86 1.98
N ILE A 228 -2.59 19.54 3.09
CA ILE A 228 -1.57 20.59 3.21
C ILE A 228 -0.42 20.04 4.04
N MET A 229 0.77 19.98 3.45
CA MET A 229 1.95 19.39 4.07
C MET A 229 3.24 20.16 3.74
N ASP A 230 4.33 19.78 4.40
CA ASP A 230 5.66 20.32 4.12
C ASP A 230 6.07 20.17 2.63
N ASP A 231 6.66 21.22 2.05
CA ASP A 231 7.44 21.09 0.82
C ASP A 231 8.85 20.57 1.16
N LEU A 232 9.03 19.25 1.22
CA LEU A 232 10.30 18.62 1.61
C LEU A 232 11.48 18.96 0.69
N ARG A 233 11.23 19.48 -0.51
CA ARG A 233 12.29 19.98 -1.40
C ARG A 233 13.01 21.21 -0.82
N LEU A 234 12.32 21.98 0.03
CA LEU A 234 12.91 23.10 0.78
C LEU A 234 13.84 22.63 1.89
N LYS A 235 13.71 21.37 2.31
CA LYS A 235 14.60 20.68 3.26
C LYS A 235 15.66 19.83 2.53
N GLU A 236 15.89 20.11 1.25
CA GLU A 236 16.86 19.43 0.37
C GLU A 236 16.61 17.94 0.13
N TYR A 237 15.41 17.44 0.46
CA TYR A 237 15.03 16.07 0.10
C TYR A 237 14.79 15.98 -1.42
N ARG A 238 15.10 14.81 -1.99
CA ARG A 238 15.00 14.56 -3.43
C ARG A 238 14.41 13.18 -3.69
N MET A 239 13.54 13.13 -4.71
CA MET A 239 13.03 11.87 -5.25
C MET A 239 14.17 11.11 -5.95
N TRP A 240 14.12 9.78 -5.90
CA TRP A 240 14.99 8.97 -6.73
C TRP A 240 14.49 8.97 -8.19
N ASN A 241 15.40 8.88 -9.15
CA ASN A 241 15.01 8.80 -10.56
C ASN A 241 14.37 7.44 -10.85
N LYS A 242 13.04 7.42 -11.09
CA LYS A 242 12.28 6.19 -11.39
C LYS A 242 12.86 5.37 -12.54
N LEU A 243 13.51 6.01 -13.52
CA LEU A 243 14.09 5.34 -14.69
C LEU A 243 15.34 4.50 -14.32
N VAL A 244 15.91 4.71 -13.14
CA VAL A 244 17.10 4.01 -12.65
C VAL A 244 16.68 2.97 -11.61
N PRO A 245 17.04 1.68 -11.77
CA PRO A 245 16.83 0.67 -10.74
C PRO A 245 17.32 1.14 -9.36
N THR A 246 16.53 0.86 -8.33
CA THR A 246 16.85 1.29 -6.98
C THR A 246 18.11 0.59 -6.48
N ASN A 247 19.04 1.34 -5.91
CA ASN A 247 20.29 0.78 -5.36
C ASN A 247 20.13 0.29 -3.91
N TYR A 248 21.18 -0.34 -3.39
CA TYR A 248 21.22 -0.94 -2.06
C TYR A 248 20.83 0.03 -0.94
N GLU A 249 21.41 1.22 -0.87
CA GLU A 249 21.19 2.13 0.27
C GLU A 249 19.76 2.67 0.32
N HIS A 250 19.15 2.96 -0.83
CA HIS A 250 17.75 3.40 -0.91
C HIS A 250 16.79 2.26 -0.52
N ALA A 251 17.01 1.07 -1.07
CA ALA A 251 16.22 -0.11 -0.73
C ALA A 251 16.33 -0.48 0.76
N ARG A 252 17.55 -0.41 1.31
CA ARG A 252 17.82 -0.66 2.73
C ARG A 252 17.04 0.30 3.63
N LEU A 253 17.04 1.60 3.35
CA LEU A 253 16.28 2.58 4.12
C LEU A 253 14.78 2.29 4.08
N LEU A 254 14.24 1.94 2.92
CA LEU A 254 12.82 1.58 2.81
C LEU A 254 12.50 0.29 3.57
N MET A 255 13.33 -0.75 3.49
CA MET A 255 13.11 -2.00 4.24
C MET A 255 13.09 -1.73 5.75
N ILE A 256 13.97 -0.85 6.24
CA ILE A 256 13.95 -0.42 7.65
C ILE A 256 12.60 0.22 7.99
N GLN A 257 12.14 1.19 7.19
CA GLN A 257 10.90 1.92 7.50
C GLN A 257 9.64 1.07 7.35
N LEU A 258 9.56 0.17 6.36
CA LEU A 258 8.46 -0.79 6.27
C LEU A 258 8.45 -1.72 7.48
N GLY A 259 9.63 -2.15 7.96
CA GLY A 259 9.74 -2.95 9.17
C GLY A 259 9.18 -2.20 10.39
N ARG A 260 9.56 -0.93 10.54
CA ARG A 260 9.08 -0.08 11.64
C ARG A 260 7.57 0.20 11.55
N LEU A 261 7.06 0.55 10.36
CA LEU A 261 5.62 0.74 10.13
C LEU A 261 4.80 -0.49 10.52
N HIS A 262 5.20 -1.67 10.05
CA HIS A 262 4.50 -2.92 10.35
C HIS A 262 4.63 -3.33 11.83
N ALA A 263 5.76 -3.02 12.48
CA ALA A 263 5.91 -3.22 13.93
C ALA A 263 4.91 -2.38 14.74
N VAL A 264 4.75 -1.10 14.40
CA VAL A 264 3.74 -0.24 15.05
C VAL A 264 2.34 -0.80 14.82
N SER A 265 2.03 -1.26 13.62
CA SER A 265 0.74 -1.88 13.31
C SER A 265 0.48 -3.13 14.17
N PHE A 266 1.43 -4.06 14.25
CA PHE A 266 1.30 -5.26 15.09
C PHE A 266 1.09 -4.93 16.57
N ALA A 267 1.88 -3.99 17.09
CA ALA A 267 1.79 -3.56 18.49
C ALA A 267 0.44 -2.87 18.78
N MET A 268 0.00 -1.95 17.92
CA MET A 268 -1.29 -1.27 18.09
C MET A 268 -2.47 -2.23 17.98
N ARG A 269 -2.42 -3.21 17.08
CA ARG A 269 -3.50 -4.19 16.93
C ARG A 269 -3.76 -4.98 18.21
N GLU A 270 -2.69 -5.37 18.91
CA GLU A 270 -2.79 -6.15 20.15
C GLU A 270 -3.06 -5.28 21.38
N GLN A 271 -2.48 -4.07 21.43
CA GLN A 271 -2.49 -3.23 22.63
C GLN A 271 -3.53 -2.11 22.61
N ARG A 272 -4.05 -1.76 21.44
CA ARG A 272 -5.10 -0.75 21.21
C ARG A 272 -6.14 -1.24 20.18
N PRO A 273 -6.77 -2.41 20.37
CA PRO A 273 -7.65 -3.00 19.36
C PRO A 273 -8.83 -2.09 18.98
N GLU A 274 -9.42 -1.37 19.94
CA GLU A 274 -10.54 -0.46 19.69
C GLU A 274 -10.16 0.70 18.76
N VAL A 275 -8.97 1.28 18.96
CA VAL A 275 -8.46 2.34 18.09
C VAL A 275 -8.07 1.76 16.73
N PHE A 276 -7.47 0.57 16.72
CA PHE A 276 -6.97 -0.08 15.52
C PHE A 276 -8.08 -0.48 14.54
N GLU A 277 -9.23 -0.93 15.05
CA GLU A 277 -10.31 -1.50 14.23
C GLU A 277 -10.80 -0.53 13.14
N GLN A 278 -10.91 0.76 13.46
CA GLN A 278 -11.39 1.78 12.52
C GLN A 278 -10.47 1.98 11.29
N PHE A 279 -9.22 1.51 11.38
CA PHE A 279 -8.23 1.66 10.31
C PHE A 279 -8.16 0.43 9.39
N LYS A 280 -8.91 -0.63 9.70
CA LYS A 280 -8.96 -1.82 8.84
C LYS A 280 -9.76 -1.52 7.57
N VAL A 281 -9.06 -1.06 6.54
CA VAL A 281 -9.64 -0.75 5.23
C VAL A 281 -9.24 -1.78 4.15
N PRO A 282 -10.16 -2.15 3.24
CA PRO A 282 -9.89 -3.11 2.18
C PRO A 282 -8.98 -2.52 1.10
N ASP A 283 -8.33 -3.40 0.33
CA ASP A 283 -7.46 -3.02 -0.78
C ASP A 283 -8.25 -2.31 -1.91
N PRO A 284 -7.83 -1.12 -2.41
CA PRO A 284 -8.50 -0.44 -3.52
C PRO A 284 -8.44 -1.20 -4.84
N LEU A 285 -7.38 -1.98 -5.08
CA LEU A 285 -7.21 -2.79 -6.30
C LEU A 285 -8.36 -3.79 -6.44
N ASN A 286 -8.77 -4.36 -5.32
CA ASN A 286 -9.89 -5.28 -5.25
C ASN A 286 -11.21 -4.60 -5.67
N ALA A 287 -11.49 -3.40 -5.15
CA ALA A 287 -12.66 -2.62 -5.55
C ALA A 287 -12.62 -2.25 -7.04
N MET A 288 -11.48 -1.76 -7.53
CA MET A 288 -11.31 -1.42 -8.96
C MET A 288 -11.54 -2.63 -9.87
N MET A 289 -11.05 -3.80 -9.49
CA MET A 289 -11.28 -5.04 -10.24
C MET A 289 -12.75 -5.49 -10.27
N ARG A 290 -13.58 -5.08 -9.31
CA ARG A 290 -15.02 -5.40 -9.29
C ARG A 290 -15.88 -4.41 -10.06
N THR A 291 -15.50 -3.14 -10.07
CA THR A 291 -16.40 -2.06 -10.50
C THR A 291 -15.92 -1.31 -11.74
N ASN A 292 -14.72 -1.58 -12.25
CA ASN A 292 -14.13 -0.84 -13.36
C ASN A 292 -13.71 -1.76 -14.52
N GLU A 293 -14.60 -1.93 -15.51
CA GLU A 293 -14.33 -2.76 -16.70
C GLU A 293 -13.10 -2.28 -17.50
N GLY A 294 -12.89 -0.96 -17.58
CA GLY A 294 -11.72 -0.39 -18.25
C GLY A 294 -10.41 -0.79 -17.55
N PHE A 295 -10.41 -0.82 -16.23
CA PHE A 295 -9.28 -1.30 -15.44
C PHE A 295 -9.00 -2.79 -15.67
N ILE A 296 -10.05 -3.62 -15.73
CA ILE A 296 -9.92 -5.06 -16.04
C ILE A 296 -9.33 -5.26 -17.45
N MET A 297 -9.80 -4.50 -18.43
CA MET A 297 -9.28 -4.55 -19.81
C MET A 297 -7.80 -4.13 -19.85
N MET A 298 -7.43 -3.05 -19.17
CA MET A 298 -6.04 -2.59 -19.05
C MET A 298 -5.13 -3.67 -18.42
N MET A 299 -5.59 -4.33 -17.36
CA MET A 299 -4.85 -5.42 -16.71
C MET A 299 -4.65 -6.60 -17.65
N ASN A 300 -5.69 -7.03 -18.38
CA ASN A 300 -5.60 -8.10 -19.36
C ASN A 300 -4.63 -7.77 -20.50
N MET A 301 -4.69 -6.56 -21.04
CA MET A 301 -3.76 -6.10 -22.08
C MET A 301 -2.31 -6.05 -21.56
N SER A 302 -2.12 -5.60 -20.33
CA SER A 302 -0.79 -5.55 -19.70
C SER A 302 -0.22 -6.96 -19.52
N LEU A 303 -1.07 -7.92 -19.17
CA LEU A 303 -0.67 -9.31 -19.04
C LEU A 303 -0.34 -9.95 -20.40
N ASP A 304 -1.10 -9.65 -21.45
CA ASP A 304 -0.77 -10.06 -22.83
C ASP A 304 0.58 -9.50 -23.28
N ARG A 305 0.86 -8.23 -22.98
CA ARG A 305 2.18 -7.61 -23.24
C ARG A 305 3.28 -8.32 -22.46
N ALA A 306 3.07 -8.61 -21.17
CA ALA A 306 4.02 -9.33 -20.33
C ALA A 306 4.34 -10.73 -20.90
N ILE A 307 3.32 -11.48 -21.34
CA ILE A 307 3.49 -12.77 -22.03
C ILE A 307 4.31 -12.63 -23.32
N GLY A 308 4.12 -11.52 -24.05
CA GLY A 308 4.88 -11.18 -25.25
C GLY A 308 6.36 -10.89 -25.02
N THR A 309 6.78 -10.66 -23.77
CA THR A 309 8.20 -10.44 -23.43
C THR A 309 9.00 -11.74 -23.30
N LEU A 310 8.32 -12.89 -23.22
CA LEU A 310 8.95 -14.19 -23.03
C LEU A 310 9.44 -14.79 -24.34
N GLU A 311 10.63 -15.37 -24.31
CA GLU A 311 11.22 -16.10 -25.44
C GLU A 311 10.49 -17.42 -25.71
N SER A 312 10.73 -18.02 -26.88
CA SER A 312 10.09 -19.28 -27.29
C SER A 312 10.43 -20.46 -26.38
N HIS A 313 11.59 -20.43 -25.73
CA HIS A 313 12.03 -21.49 -24.81
C HIS A 313 11.43 -21.35 -23.39
N GLU A 314 10.82 -20.21 -23.07
CA GLU A 314 10.25 -19.91 -21.74
C GLU A 314 8.78 -20.40 -21.60
N GLU A 315 8.45 -21.54 -22.20
CA GLU A 315 7.06 -22.02 -22.31
C GLU A 315 6.40 -22.27 -20.94
N LYS A 316 7.18 -22.74 -19.95
CA LYS A 316 6.66 -22.91 -18.58
C LYS A 316 6.23 -21.59 -17.94
N ALA A 317 6.95 -20.50 -18.23
CA ALA A 317 6.60 -19.16 -17.75
C ALA A 317 5.33 -18.66 -18.43
N ARG A 318 5.25 -18.86 -19.75
CA ARG A 318 4.08 -18.52 -20.57
C ARG A 318 2.81 -19.18 -20.03
N GLN A 319 2.84 -20.48 -19.76
CA GLN A 319 1.70 -21.22 -19.22
C GLN A 319 1.26 -20.73 -17.83
N LYS A 320 2.20 -20.35 -16.96
CA LYS A 320 1.89 -19.76 -15.64
C LYS A 320 1.17 -18.42 -15.77
N LEU A 321 1.59 -17.56 -16.70
CA LEU A 321 0.94 -16.27 -16.93
C LEU A 321 -0.41 -16.40 -17.63
N LEU A 322 -0.58 -17.36 -18.55
CA LEU A 322 -1.88 -17.67 -19.14
C LEU A 322 -2.87 -18.12 -18.05
N LYS A 323 -2.44 -19.00 -17.15
CA LYS A 323 -3.26 -19.39 -15.98
C LYS A 323 -3.56 -18.20 -15.08
N LEU A 324 -2.58 -17.33 -14.81
CA LEU A 324 -2.81 -16.10 -14.05
C LEU A 324 -3.86 -15.22 -14.72
N LYS A 325 -3.91 -15.15 -16.05
CA LYS A 325 -4.92 -14.38 -16.78
C LYS A 325 -6.33 -14.87 -16.48
N GLU A 326 -6.51 -16.19 -16.41
CA GLU A 326 -7.79 -16.82 -16.07
C GLU A 326 -8.18 -16.60 -14.62
N THR A 327 -7.21 -16.58 -13.69
CA THR A 327 -7.47 -16.49 -12.24
C THR A 327 -7.22 -15.10 -11.65
N MET A 328 -6.93 -14.08 -12.46
CA MET A 328 -6.39 -12.79 -12.01
C MET A 328 -7.29 -12.10 -10.99
N PHE A 329 -8.61 -12.11 -11.24
CA PHE A 329 -9.58 -11.51 -10.34
C PHE A 329 -9.60 -12.20 -8.97
N ASP A 330 -9.71 -13.53 -8.95
CA ASP A 330 -9.74 -14.33 -7.72
C ASP A 330 -8.41 -14.25 -6.96
N ASP A 331 -7.30 -14.24 -7.69
CA ASP A 331 -5.96 -14.07 -7.11
C ASP A 331 -5.82 -12.70 -6.44
N ILE A 332 -6.20 -11.61 -7.11
CA ILE A 332 -6.21 -10.27 -6.49
C ILE A 332 -7.12 -10.28 -5.27
N SER A 333 -8.35 -10.79 -5.39
CA SER A 333 -9.31 -10.77 -4.30
C SER A 333 -8.81 -11.54 -3.07
N THR A 334 -8.18 -12.69 -3.29
CA THR A 334 -7.67 -13.55 -2.22
C THR A 334 -6.43 -12.95 -1.58
N ILE A 335 -5.42 -12.61 -2.38
CA ILE A 335 -4.09 -12.18 -1.92
C ILE A 335 -4.15 -10.85 -1.16
N THR A 336 -5.09 -9.97 -1.53
CA THR A 336 -5.27 -8.66 -0.89
C THR A 336 -6.25 -8.68 0.29
N SER A 337 -6.87 -9.83 0.60
CA SER A 337 -7.80 -9.93 1.71
C SER A 337 -7.08 -9.99 3.06
N ALA A 338 -7.66 -9.35 4.07
CA ALA A 338 -7.20 -9.44 5.44
C ALA A 338 -7.31 -10.88 5.98
N GLU A 339 -8.43 -11.56 5.68
CA GLU A 339 -8.72 -12.93 6.12
C GLU A 339 -7.63 -13.92 5.70
N TYR A 340 -7.12 -13.77 4.47
CA TYR A 340 -6.03 -14.62 3.97
C TYR A 340 -4.68 -14.33 4.64
N ALA A 341 -4.49 -13.09 5.11
CA ALA A 341 -3.28 -12.66 5.78
C ALA A 341 -3.27 -12.96 7.29
N GLU A 342 -4.43 -13.12 7.93
CA GLU A 342 -4.52 -13.41 9.35
C GLU A 342 -3.83 -14.76 9.72
N PRO A 343 -3.18 -14.85 10.89
CA PRO A 343 -3.11 -13.86 11.98
C PRO A 343 -2.05 -12.77 11.77
N TYR A 344 -1.47 -12.63 10.57
CA TYR A 344 -0.29 -11.79 10.31
C TYR A 344 -0.60 -10.51 9.51
N ALA A 345 -1.87 -10.09 9.45
CA ALA A 345 -2.26 -8.88 8.74
C ALA A 345 -1.79 -7.61 9.48
N VAL A 346 -1.42 -6.58 8.71
CA VAL A 346 -0.97 -5.27 9.18
C VAL A 346 -1.59 -4.15 8.35
N LEU A 347 -1.57 -2.94 8.89
CA LEU A 347 -1.77 -1.70 8.14
C LEU A 347 -0.48 -1.40 7.39
N GLY A 348 -0.47 -1.73 6.10
CA GLY A 348 0.66 -1.47 5.20
C GLY A 348 0.52 -0.12 4.49
N HIS A 349 1.62 0.38 3.94
CA HIS A 349 1.64 1.60 3.15
C HIS A 349 0.81 1.44 1.88
N GLY A 350 0.91 0.27 1.24
CA GLY A 350 0.17 -0.09 0.05
C GLY A 350 0.74 0.47 -1.25
N ASP A 351 1.24 1.72 -1.27
CA ASP A 351 1.82 2.32 -2.48
C ASP A 351 3.34 2.52 -2.43
N CYS A 352 4.09 1.47 -2.10
CA CYS A 352 5.51 1.58 -1.77
C CYS A 352 6.49 1.57 -2.96
N TRP A 353 6.08 2.04 -4.15
CA TRP A 353 7.02 2.23 -5.26
C TRP A 353 7.94 3.44 -5.07
N ILE A 354 9.03 3.48 -5.83
CA ILE A 354 10.12 4.44 -5.66
C ILE A 354 9.69 5.91 -5.77
N ASN A 355 8.62 6.19 -6.52
CA ASN A 355 8.08 7.53 -6.71
C ASN A 355 7.23 8.06 -5.55
N ASN A 356 7.03 7.24 -4.51
CA ASN A 356 6.42 7.66 -3.25
C ASN A 356 7.45 7.73 -2.12
N MET A 357 8.74 7.74 -2.47
CA MET A 357 9.85 7.81 -1.52
C MET A 357 10.71 9.04 -1.82
N ILE A 358 10.91 9.88 -0.81
CA ILE A 358 11.79 11.04 -0.90
C ILE A 358 12.91 10.93 0.13
N TYR A 359 14.14 11.28 -0.27
CA TYR A 359 15.34 11.00 0.53
C TYR A 359 16.15 12.27 0.82
N SER A 360 16.74 12.35 2.02
CA SER A 360 17.82 13.30 2.31
C SER A 360 19.18 12.64 2.05
N TYR A 361 20.22 13.44 1.79
CA TYR A 361 21.54 12.92 1.41
C TYR A 361 22.67 13.58 2.18
N LYS A 362 23.66 12.78 2.55
CA LYS A 362 24.94 13.27 3.09
C LYS A 362 26.08 12.68 2.27
N ARG A 363 26.88 13.55 1.65
CA ARG A 363 28.01 13.16 0.76
C ARG A 363 27.57 12.17 -0.34
N GLY A 364 26.37 12.35 -0.89
CA GLY A 364 25.83 11.51 -1.97
C GLY A 364 25.22 10.18 -1.54
N VAL A 365 25.23 9.85 -0.24
CA VAL A 365 24.58 8.64 0.31
C VAL A 365 23.25 9.05 0.94
N PRO A 366 22.14 8.34 0.66
CA PRO A 366 20.86 8.66 1.30
C PRO A 366 20.94 8.37 2.80
N THR A 367 20.41 9.29 3.60
CA THR A 367 20.49 9.22 5.08
C THR A 367 19.13 9.02 5.73
N GLU A 368 18.10 9.64 5.20
CA GLU A 368 16.73 9.52 5.69
C GLU A 368 15.79 9.32 4.51
N ILE A 369 14.64 8.73 4.79
CA ILE A 369 13.56 8.51 3.85
C ILE A 369 12.25 9.02 4.46
N VAL A 370 11.41 9.63 3.64
CA VAL A 370 10.04 9.98 3.99
C VAL A 370 9.11 9.32 2.97
N LEU A 371 8.09 8.62 3.49
CA LEU A 371 7.07 7.91 2.72
C LEU A 371 5.93 8.90 2.42
N LEU A 372 5.66 9.06 1.13
CA LEU A 372 4.62 9.91 0.57
C LEU A 372 3.45 9.05 0.12
N ASP A 373 2.30 9.70 -0.09
CA ASP A 373 1.13 9.11 -0.75
C ASP A 373 0.57 7.82 -0.10
N TRP A 374 -0.35 8.02 0.85
CA TRP A 374 -0.98 6.95 1.63
C TRP A 374 -2.32 6.48 1.02
N GLN A 375 -2.59 6.82 -0.24
CA GLN A 375 -3.89 6.57 -0.89
C GLN A 375 -4.22 5.08 -1.10
N LEU A 376 -3.22 4.18 -1.05
CA LEU A 376 -3.42 2.73 -1.16
C LEU A 376 -3.24 1.98 0.17
N CYS A 377 -3.16 2.70 1.30
CA CYS A 377 -3.06 2.10 2.63
C CYS A 377 -4.15 1.04 2.82
N ARG A 378 -3.80 -0.10 3.43
CA ARG A 378 -4.70 -1.26 3.52
C ARG A 378 -4.34 -2.16 4.68
N TYR A 379 -5.35 -2.88 5.18
CA TYR A 379 -5.15 -3.95 6.14
C TYR A 379 -5.02 -5.30 5.42
N ALA A 380 -3.78 -5.77 5.26
CA ALA A 380 -3.47 -6.96 4.46
C ALA A 380 -2.12 -7.58 4.89
N SER A 381 -1.60 -8.54 4.12
CA SER A 381 -0.31 -9.15 4.42
C SER A 381 0.84 -8.14 4.32
N PRO A 382 1.79 -8.13 5.28
CA PRO A 382 3.00 -7.30 5.18
C PRO A 382 3.86 -7.67 3.97
N ALA A 383 3.69 -8.88 3.43
CA ALA A 383 4.40 -9.33 2.25
C ALA A 383 4.05 -8.51 1.00
N LEU A 384 2.88 -7.87 0.94
CA LEU A 384 2.44 -7.12 -0.24
C LEU A 384 3.35 -5.93 -0.53
N ASP A 385 3.70 -5.14 0.50
CA ASP A 385 4.61 -4.00 0.34
C ASP A 385 6.02 -4.47 -0.08
N LEU A 386 6.51 -5.56 0.48
CA LEU A 386 7.82 -6.12 0.13
C LEU A 386 7.86 -6.63 -1.31
N LEU A 387 6.86 -7.42 -1.71
CA LEU A 387 6.77 -7.98 -3.06
C LEU A 387 6.62 -6.87 -4.10
N TYR A 388 5.79 -5.86 -3.80
CA TYR A 388 5.61 -4.71 -4.66
C TYR A 388 6.94 -3.98 -4.86
N PHE A 389 7.56 -3.48 -3.81
CA PHE A 389 8.79 -2.70 -3.96
C PHE A 389 9.93 -3.52 -4.58
N ILE A 390 10.23 -4.71 -4.05
CA ILE A 390 11.41 -5.48 -4.45
C ILE A 390 11.32 -5.88 -5.93
N PHE A 391 10.18 -6.40 -6.41
CA PHE A 391 10.10 -6.85 -7.81
C PHE A 391 9.90 -5.69 -8.79
N VAL A 392 9.18 -4.65 -8.39
CA VAL A 392 8.85 -3.54 -9.31
C VAL A 392 9.95 -2.49 -9.38
N CYS A 393 10.66 -2.18 -8.29
CA CYS A 393 11.57 -1.05 -8.21
C CYS A 393 13.07 -1.40 -8.32
N THR A 394 13.43 -2.68 -8.19
CA THR A 394 14.83 -3.16 -8.33
C THR A 394 15.04 -3.94 -9.62
N ASP A 395 16.29 -4.21 -9.99
CA ASP A 395 16.62 -5.04 -11.16
C ASP A 395 16.97 -6.50 -10.78
N GLU A 396 17.18 -7.34 -11.79
CA GLU A 396 17.52 -8.75 -11.60
C GLU A 396 18.85 -8.94 -10.84
N ALA A 397 19.84 -8.08 -11.10
CA ALA A 397 21.14 -8.17 -10.46
C ALA A 397 21.04 -7.89 -8.95
N PHE A 398 20.28 -6.85 -8.59
CA PHE A 398 19.94 -6.52 -7.23
C PHE A 398 19.24 -7.69 -6.54
N ARG A 399 18.17 -8.24 -7.13
CA ARG A 399 17.43 -9.34 -6.49
C ARG A 399 18.28 -10.59 -6.34
N ARG A 400 19.12 -10.92 -7.32
CA ARG A 400 20.05 -12.05 -7.22
C ARG A 400 21.03 -11.90 -6.06
N GLN A 401 21.46 -10.68 -5.77
CA GLN A 401 22.48 -10.42 -4.75
C GLN A 401 21.90 -10.15 -3.35
N TYR A 402 20.79 -9.41 -3.27
CA TYR A 402 20.33 -8.79 -2.03
C TYR A 402 18.93 -9.21 -1.58
N TYR A 403 18.22 -10.08 -2.30
CA TYR A 403 16.83 -10.44 -1.96
C TYR A 403 16.68 -10.91 -0.51
N ASP A 404 17.44 -11.94 -0.10
CA ASP A 404 17.38 -12.48 1.27
C ASP A 404 17.85 -11.46 2.32
N GLU A 405 18.81 -10.61 1.96
CA GLU A 405 19.32 -9.57 2.85
C GLU A 405 18.26 -8.49 3.10
N MET A 406 17.54 -8.04 2.07
CA MET A 406 16.45 -7.07 2.20
C MET A 406 15.35 -7.60 3.13
N LEU A 407 14.98 -8.89 3.00
CA LEU A 407 14.02 -9.52 3.91
C LEU A 407 14.51 -9.54 5.36
N ARG A 408 15.80 -9.79 5.59
CA ARG A 408 16.39 -9.76 6.93
C ARG A 408 16.48 -8.35 7.49
N ILE A 409 16.84 -7.35 6.69
CA ILE A 409 16.86 -5.94 7.10
C ILE A 409 15.46 -5.51 7.55
N TYR A 410 14.45 -5.80 6.73
CA TYR A 410 13.05 -5.54 7.07
C TYR A 410 12.66 -6.23 8.40
N TYR A 411 12.91 -7.53 8.51
CA TYR A 411 12.49 -8.31 9.67
C TYR A 411 13.21 -7.90 10.96
N ASN A 412 14.50 -7.62 10.89
CA ASN A 412 15.27 -7.14 12.04
C ASN A 412 14.77 -5.78 12.51
N SER A 413 14.48 -4.86 11.58
CA SER A 413 13.91 -3.55 11.90
C SER A 413 12.54 -3.67 12.58
N LEU A 414 11.68 -4.55 12.03
CA LEU A 414 10.38 -4.86 12.61
C LEU A 414 10.54 -5.42 14.02
N GLY A 415 11.41 -6.42 14.20
CA GLY A 415 11.61 -7.08 15.48
C GLY A 415 12.07 -6.12 16.58
N GLN A 416 13.07 -5.29 16.27
CA GLN A 416 13.63 -4.32 17.20
C GLN A 416 12.58 -3.30 17.69
N LEU A 417 11.81 -2.72 16.78
CA LEU A 417 10.78 -1.75 17.18
C LEU A 417 9.60 -2.45 17.88
N LEU A 418 9.18 -3.62 17.42
CA LEU A 418 8.06 -4.35 18.03
C LEU A 418 8.36 -4.73 19.49
N GLU A 419 9.56 -5.24 19.78
CA GLU A 419 10.03 -5.49 21.15
C GLU A 419 10.04 -4.21 21.99
N LYS A 420 10.53 -3.11 21.42
CA LYS A 420 10.57 -1.81 22.10
C LYS A 420 9.16 -1.29 22.45
N LEU A 421 8.16 -1.62 21.63
CA LEU A 421 6.75 -1.29 21.86
C LEU A 421 6.04 -2.29 22.78
N GLY A 422 6.75 -3.28 23.34
CA GLY A 422 6.21 -4.28 24.26
C GLY A 422 5.55 -5.48 23.57
N GLY A 423 5.84 -5.70 22.29
CA GLY A 423 5.44 -6.89 21.54
C GLY A 423 6.49 -8.00 21.58
N ASP A 424 6.18 -9.11 20.92
CA ASP A 424 7.05 -10.28 20.75
C ASP A 424 7.03 -10.73 19.28
N PRO A 425 8.08 -10.43 18.49
CA PRO A 425 8.18 -10.82 17.09
C PRO A 425 8.09 -12.34 16.88
N SER A 426 8.62 -13.15 17.81
CA SER A 426 8.65 -14.60 17.66
C SER A 426 7.25 -15.22 17.73
N ARG A 427 6.35 -14.59 18.49
CA ARG A 427 4.94 -14.97 18.62
C ARG A 427 4.06 -14.27 17.59
N GLN A 428 4.19 -12.96 17.45
CA GLN A 428 3.28 -12.15 16.63
C GLN A 428 3.55 -12.30 15.14
N PHE A 429 4.82 -12.39 14.72
CA PHE A 429 5.17 -12.52 13.32
C PHE A 429 6.56 -13.17 13.15
N PRO A 430 6.71 -14.48 13.38
CA PRO A 430 8.00 -15.15 13.22
C PRO A 430 8.51 -15.09 11.78
N PHE A 431 9.84 -15.11 11.58
CA PHE A 431 10.44 -15.00 10.22
C PHE A 431 9.94 -16.11 9.27
N THR A 432 9.65 -17.29 9.80
CA THR A 432 9.04 -18.38 9.02
C THR A 432 7.63 -18.04 8.52
N ALA A 433 6.85 -17.25 9.28
CA ALA A 433 5.57 -16.73 8.83
C ALA A 433 5.75 -15.72 7.69
N LEU A 434 6.74 -14.82 7.77
CA LEU A 434 7.09 -13.92 6.66
C LEU A 434 7.38 -14.70 5.37
N LEU A 435 8.21 -15.74 5.43
CA LEU A 435 8.53 -16.57 4.26
C LEU A 435 7.30 -17.26 3.66
N ARG A 436 6.37 -17.73 4.51
CA ARG A 436 5.10 -18.32 4.05
C ARG A 436 4.19 -17.27 3.40
N GLN A 437 4.09 -16.09 3.99
CA GLN A 437 3.30 -14.97 3.46
C GLN A 437 3.85 -14.50 2.11
N LEU A 438 5.17 -14.37 1.96
CA LEU A 438 5.82 -14.07 0.67
C LEU A 438 5.50 -15.13 -0.40
N LYS A 439 5.47 -16.41 -0.02
CA LYS A 439 5.10 -17.51 -0.93
C LYS A 439 3.63 -17.47 -1.32
N ALA A 440 2.75 -17.24 -0.35
CA ALA A 440 1.29 -17.22 -0.53
C ALA A 440 0.85 -16.01 -1.38
N CYS A 441 1.45 -14.85 -1.13
CA CYS A 441 1.14 -13.59 -1.82
C CYS A 441 1.99 -13.36 -3.06
N GLY A 442 2.89 -14.27 -3.43
CA GLY A 442 3.97 -14.03 -4.40
C GLY A 442 3.51 -13.49 -5.76
N LYS A 443 2.32 -13.91 -6.24
CA LYS A 443 1.73 -13.40 -7.49
C LYS A 443 1.49 -11.89 -7.46
N PHE A 444 1.38 -11.27 -6.28
CA PHE A 444 1.26 -9.82 -6.14
C PHE A 444 2.41 -9.06 -6.81
N GLY A 445 3.61 -9.63 -6.82
CA GLY A 445 4.77 -9.04 -7.50
C GLY A 445 4.54 -8.83 -8.99
N ILE A 446 3.98 -9.82 -9.70
CA ILE A 446 3.64 -9.64 -11.13
C ILE A 446 2.42 -8.74 -11.30
N LEU A 447 1.40 -8.87 -10.45
CA LEU A 447 0.18 -8.05 -10.54
C LEU A 447 0.50 -6.55 -10.43
N MET A 448 1.39 -6.16 -9.51
CA MET A 448 1.86 -4.78 -9.41
C MET A 448 2.83 -4.41 -10.54
N ALA A 449 3.64 -5.34 -11.04
CA ALA A 449 4.51 -5.08 -12.18
C ALA A 449 3.70 -4.76 -13.46
N LEU A 450 2.55 -5.41 -13.68
CA LEU A 450 1.67 -5.10 -14.80
C LEU A 450 1.22 -3.63 -14.81
N LEU A 451 0.99 -3.05 -13.63
CA LEU A 451 0.54 -1.67 -13.47
C LEU A 451 1.69 -0.67 -13.60
N ILE A 452 2.82 -0.96 -12.95
CA ILE A 452 3.83 0.07 -12.64
C ILE A 452 5.05 0.01 -13.55
N VAL A 453 5.44 -1.17 -14.06
CA VAL A 453 6.58 -1.29 -14.98
C VAL A 453 6.38 -0.46 -16.27
N PRO A 454 5.18 -0.41 -16.89
CA PRO A 454 4.93 0.51 -17.99
C PRO A 454 5.23 1.97 -17.64
N MET A 455 4.89 2.41 -16.42
CA MET A 455 5.11 3.79 -15.96
C MET A 455 6.58 4.08 -15.64
N ILE A 456 7.31 3.10 -15.10
CA ILE A 456 8.74 3.20 -14.79
C ILE A 456 9.61 3.24 -16.05
N CYS A 457 9.19 2.58 -17.13
CA CYS A 457 9.99 2.49 -18.35
C CYS A 457 9.79 3.65 -19.32
N VAL A 458 8.75 4.47 -19.12
CA VAL A 458 8.46 5.62 -19.99
C VAL A 458 9.08 6.88 -19.39
N PRO A 459 10.05 7.53 -20.08
CA PRO A 459 10.53 8.84 -19.68
C PRO A 459 9.42 9.88 -19.86
N ASP A 460 9.47 10.96 -19.10
CA ASP A 460 8.43 11.99 -19.12
C ASP A 460 8.32 12.73 -20.48
N MET A 461 9.26 12.50 -21.42
CA MET A 461 9.22 13.01 -22.79
C MET A 461 9.77 11.99 -23.83
N ASN A 462 8.90 11.56 -24.77
CA ASN A 462 9.12 11.18 -26.19
C ASN A 462 10.32 10.29 -26.64
N GLU A 463 10.91 9.45 -25.81
CA GLU A 463 11.87 8.41 -26.27
C GLU A 463 11.23 7.02 -26.35
N ALA A 464 10.34 6.83 -27.33
CA ALA A 464 9.49 5.64 -27.42
C ALA A 464 10.26 4.32 -27.63
N THR A 465 11.35 4.31 -28.40
CA THR A 465 12.06 3.06 -28.75
C THR A 465 12.88 2.47 -27.61
N ASP A 466 13.51 3.31 -26.78
CA ASP A 466 14.26 2.85 -25.59
C ASP A 466 13.31 2.38 -24.48
N SER A 467 12.12 2.98 -24.39
CA SER A 467 11.11 2.59 -23.38
C SER A 467 10.59 1.16 -23.53
N GLU A 468 10.40 0.67 -24.78
CA GLU A 468 9.87 -0.68 -25.03
C GLU A 468 10.90 -1.77 -24.74
N GLU A 469 12.18 -1.56 -25.09
CA GLU A 469 13.24 -2.54 -24.79
C GLU A 469 13.51 -2.64 -23.28
N LYS A 470 13.49 -1.49 -22.59
CA LYS A 470 13.55 -1.43 -21.13
C LYS A 470 12.38 -2.17 -20.49
N TYR A 471 11.16 -1.97 -21.02
CA TYR A 471 9.97 -2.68 -20.56
C TYR A 471 10.13 -4.20 -20.73
N LYS A 472 10.49 -4.67 -21.93
CA LYS A 472 10.67 -6.10 -22.22
C LYS A 472 11.71 -6.75 -21.31
N THR A 473 12.88 -6.13 -21.21
CA THR A 473 13.98 -6.62 -20.38
C THR A 473 13.58 -6.71 -18.90
N ARG A 474 12.96 -5.65 -18.37
CA ARG A 474 12.54 -5.60 -16.97
C ARG A 474 11.43 -6.60 -16.66
N MET A 475 10.39 -6.64 -17.50
CA MET A 475 9.24 -7.52 -17.29
C MET A 475 9.63 -9.00 -17.38
N ALA A 476 10.42 -9.39 -18.39
CA ALA A 476 10.90 -10.76 -18.54
C ALA A 476 11.76 -11.19 -17.32
N ALA A 477 12.63 -10.31 -16.83
CA ALA A 477 13.43 -10.56 -15.64
C ALA A 477 12.57 -10.76 -14.38
N ILE A 478 11.51 -9.95 -14.19
CA ILE A 478 10.57 -10.11 -13.08
C ILE A 478 9.88 -11.47 -13.15
N ILE A 479 9.39 -11.86 -14.33
CA ILE A 479 8.70 -13.16 -14.52
C ILE A 479 9.65 -14.32 -14.18
N ARG A 480 10.89 -14.29 -14.68
CA ARG A 480 11.91 -15.30 -14.38
C ARG A 480 12.22 -15.40 -12.89
N ASP A 481 12.41 -14.26 -12.22
CA ASP A 481 12.68 -14.26 -10.78
C ASP A 481 11.50 -14.80 -9.97
N LEU A 482 10.27 -14.38 -10.29
CA LEU A 482 9.08 -14.90 -9.62
C LEU A 482 8.93 -16.42 -9.79
N ILE A 483 9.29 -16.99 -10.94
CA ILE A 483 9.32 -18.44 -11.14
C ILE A 483 10.45 -19.09 -10.33
N LYS A 484 11.64 -18.49 -10.31
CA LYS A 484 12.80 -18.97 -9.57
C LYS A 484 12.53 -19.04 -8.07
N TYR A 485 11.89 -18.02 -7.49
CA TYR A 485 11.43 -18.02 -6.09
C TYR A 485 10.15 -18.86 -5.88
N GLY A 486 9.53 -19.29 -6.98
CA GLY A 486 8.31 -20.11 -7.03
C GLY A 486 7.05 -19.37 -6.59
N TYR A 487 7.01 -18.06 -6.79
CA TYR A 487 5.85 -17.20 -6.57
C TYR A 487 4.84 -17.25 -7.72
N LEU A 488 5.29 -17.68 -8.89
CA LEU A 488 4.46 -18.06 -10.03
C LEU A 488 4.46 -19.56 -10.25
#